data_AF-A0A420IB66-F1
#
_entry.id   AF-A0A420IB66-F1
#
_cell.length_a   1.000
_cell.length_b   1.000
_cell.length_c   1.000
_cell.angle_alpha   90.00
_cell.angle_beta   90.00
_cell.angle_gamma   90.00
#
_symmetry.space_group_name_H-M   'P 1'
#
loop_
_entity.id
_entity.type
_entity.pdbx_description
1 polymer ?
#
loop_
_entity_poly.entity_id
_entity_poly.type
_entity_poly.pdbx_seq_one_letter_code
_entity_poly.pdbx_strand_id
1 'polypeptide(L)'
;MDAIVEQIYQAILSKEHLKSTVLVLLGDHGMNEAGNHGGSSPGESSPALVFISPKFKIFSPRLEVPSPHKEDFRYYSHVEQSDIIPTLGILLGFPIPRNNLGIILPQFMPFWPTGNDKIQIYLENVEQILHLVRVTYPSLKYDGPPRKCGSLTNLIDKLICECAILVQSVPENSNDEKNVQLWLEAVISWLKQAQSIMSNVASNYDMSLLGFGLALSLLALVLSIAAASDAILKGFKSCAPLLTVIFLHGIMMFGSSYIEEEHQFWNWVTSAWLGILCIKFSRKNGRGKYFILLLLIAVRIAVRWNQTGQKFAGQPDIVKNFLFKHLTTLWLLVIIAYMWSLQRICAKMHTLFPLVASIPITSVLSLAALSFKIKSTNEDSPELVTFLRPIANISFGFSLVSIARFLYLLLAILSWGNILARYIYNDTSRPDITPIIHNLLVLLLFTQARIENIPLLLIFEIMSVILSHIDLNIIEITTTCLLLQHMSFYTLGGSNAISSIDLSNAYNGINNFNVFAVGILTFISNWTGPIFWTSAANTMLIRLHRRGQENVFTKHVALLTLVLSNSLFFIMAACIALRSHLFIWTVFSPRFLYSLAWSLGQHTCVNLGLGYFLFRVENNT
;
A
#
# COMPACT_ATOMS: atom_id res chain seq x y z
N MET A 1 -22.55 -18.50 -0.94
CA MET A 1 -21.67 -19.66 -1.21
C MET A 1 -22.11 -20.88 -0.44
N ASP A 2 -22.38 -20.80 0.87
CA ASP A 2 -22.76 -21.95 1.70
C ASP A 2 -23.91 -22.80 1.14
N ALA A 3 -24.98 -22.17 0.63
CA ALA A 3 -26.09 -22.88 -0.02
C ALA A 3 -25.65 -23.73 -1.24
N ILE A 4 -24.63 -23.28 -1.99
CA ILE A 4 -24.07 -24.02 -3.12
C ILE A 4 -23.25 -25.21 -2.60
N VAL A 5 -22.45 -25.01 -1.55
CA VAL A 5 -21.69 -26.08 -0.90
C VAL A 5 -22.62 -27.16 -0.37
N GLU A 6 -23.72 -26.77 0.27
CA GLU A 6 -24.77 -27.68 0.74
C GLU A 6 -25.37 -28.48 -0.42
N GLN A 7 -25.74 -27.80 -1.52
CA GLN A 7 -26.28 -28.46 -2.71
C GLN A 7 -25.32 -29.51 -3.29
N ILE A 8 -24.02 -29.18 -3.40
CA ILE A 8 -22.99 -30.11 -3.90
C ILE A 8 -22.86 -31.30 -2.95
N TYR A 9 -22.81 -31.07 -1.65
CA TYR A 9 -22.68 -32.14 -0.66
C TYR A 9 -23.90 -33.09 -0.67
N GLN A 10 -25.11 -32.56 -0.80
CA GLN A 10 -26.32 -33.38 -0.96
C GLN A 10 -26.31 -34.21 -2.25
N ALA A 11 -25.73 -33.69 -3.33
CA ALA A 11 -25.52 -34.46 -4.56
C ALA A 11 -24.53 -35.61 -4.33
N ILE A 12 -23.43 -35.38 -3.62
CA ILE A 12 -22.45 -36.43 -3.26
C ILE A 12 -23.11 -37.54 -2.42
N LEU A 13 -24.02 -37.19 -1.51
CA LEU A 13 -24.74 -38.18 -0.70
C LEU A 13 -25.77 -39.00 -1.49
N SER A 14 -26.48 -38.36 -2.41
CA SER A 14 -27.64 -38.97 -3.09
C SER A 14 -27.33 -39.66 -4.42
N LYS A 15 -26.24 -39.28 -5.10
CA LYS A 15 -25.90 -39.81 -6.43
C LYS A 15 -24.82 -40.88 -6.33
N GLU A 16 -25.14 -42.09 -6.80
CA GLU A 16 -24.25 -43.24 -6.69
C GLU A 16 -22.87 -43.04 -7.34
N HIS A 17 -22.82 -42.42 -8.52
CA HIS A 17 -21.56 -42.16 -9.22
C HIS A 17 -20.65 -41.14 -8.49
N LEU A 18 -21.13 -40.45 -7.46
CA LEU A 18 -20.37 -39.48 -6.65
C LEU A 18 -19.92 -40.02 -5.29
N LYS A 19 -20.20 -41.30 -4.96
CA LYS A 19 -19.87 -41.90 -3.65
C LYS A 19 -18.37 -41.89 -3.31
N SER A 20 -17.49 -41.77 -4.31
CA SER A 20 -16.03 -41.71 -4.16
C SER A 20 -15.47 -40.30 -4.42
N THR A 21 -16.26 -39.26 -4.21
CA THR A 21 -15.84 -37.86 -4.37
C THR A 21 -15.31 -37.27 -3.06
N VAL A 22 -14.27 -36.45 -3.18
CA VAL A 22 -13.82 -35.51 -2.16
C VAL A 22 -14.05 -34.10 -2.69
N LEU A 23 -14.86 -33.30 -1.98
CA LEU A 23 -15.02 -31.88 -2.24
C LEU A 23 -13.95 -31.11 -1.48
N VAL A 24 -13.09 -30.39 -2.19
CA VAL A 24 -12.07 -29.50 -1.61
C VAL A 24 -12.57 -28.07 -1.74
N LEU A 25 -12.94 -27.45 -0.62
CA LEU A 25 -13.33 -26.05 -0.55
C LEU A 25 -12.14 -25.26 0.00
N LEU A 26 -11.61 -24.33 -0.79
CA LEU A 26 -10.52 -23.46 -0.37
C LEU A 26 -10.68 -22.04 -0.92
N GLY A 27 -10.07 -21.07 -0.23
CA GLY A 27 -9.77 -19.76 -0.81
C GLY A 27 -8.35 -19.74 -1.41
N ASP A 28 -8.16 -19.01 -2.50
CA ASP A 28 -6.85 -18.69 -3.06
C ASP A 28 -6.09 -17.70 -2.14
N HIS A 29 -6.79 -16.71 -1.62
CA HIS A 29 -6.34 -15.78 -0.59
C HIS A 29 -7.50 -15.30 0.28
N GLY A 30 -7.16 -14.59 1.36
CA GLY A 30 -8.13 -13.88 2.19
C GLY A 30 -8.33 -12.43 1.74
N MET A 31 -8.82 -11.57 2.62
CA MET A 31 -9.09 -10.16 2.32
C MET A 31 -8.83 -9.29 3.56
N ASN A 32 -8.36 -8.06 3.35
CA ASN A 32 -8.31 -7.05 4.41
C ASN A 32 -9.69 -6.42 4.63
N GLU A 33 -9.82 -5.64 5.70
CA GLU A 33 -11.06 -4.92 6.07
C GLU A 33 -11.54 -3.90 5.01
N ALA A 34 -10.66 -3.49 4.09
CA ALA A 34 -11.00 -2.59 2.99
C ALA A 34 -11.47 -3.33 1.72
N GLY A 35 -11.58 -4.66 1.77
CA GLY A 35 -11.98 -5.49 0.63
C GLY A 35 -10.89 -5.69 -0.41
N ASN A 36 -9.61 -5.59 -0.03
CA ASN A 36 -8.45 -5.80 -0.91
C ASN A 36 -7.48 -6.86 -0.36
N HIS A 37 -6.54 -7.34 -1.18
CA HIS A 37 -5.60 -8.40 -0.84
C HIS A 37 -4.21 -8.16 -1.45
N GLY A 38 -3.22 -8.99 -1.08
CA GLY A 38 -1.83 -8.85 -1.51
C GLY A 38 -0.89 -8.26 -0.44
N GLY A 39 -1.40 -8.04 0.77
CA GLY A 39 -0.61 -7.84 1.98
C GLY A 39 -0.28 -9.17 2.67
N SER A 40 0.22 -9.06 3.90
CA SER A 40 0.61 -10.21 4.74
C SER A 40 -0.13 -10.26 6.07
N SER A 41 -1.26 -9.54 6.19
CA SER A 41 -2.10 -9.64 7.39
C SER A 41 -2.74 -11.04 7.49
N PRO A 42 -3.03 -11.55 8.70
CA PRO A 42 -3.66 -12.86 8.86
C PRO A 42 -4.97 -13.00 8.08
N GLY A 43 -5.78 -11.93 8.02
CA GLY A 43 -7.02 -11.92 7.25
C GLY A 43 -6.82 -12.05 5.74
N GLU A 44 -5.65 -11.65 5.21
CA GLU A 44 -5.28 -11.79 3.79
C GLU A 44 -4.56 -13.10 3.49
N SER A 45 -3.75 -13.62 4.41
CA SER A 45 -2.88 -14.79 4.17
C SER A 45 -3.45 -16.13 4.63
N SER A 46 -4.51 -16.13 5.46
CA SER A 46 -5.06 -17.34 6.07
C SER A 46 -6.48 -17.67 5.54
N PRO A 47 -6.65 -17.99 4.24
CA PRO A 47 -7.95 -18.40 3.71
C PRO A 47 -8.41 -19.74 4.29
N ALA A 48 -9.72 -19.99 4.22
CA ALA A 48 -10.29 -21.26 4.67
C ALA A 48 -9.87 -22.43 3.76
N LEU A 49 -9.74 -23.62 4.34
CA LEU A 49 -9.54 -24.90 3.66
C LEU A 49 -10.36 -25.99 4.37
N VAL A 50 -11.19 -26.70 3.61
CA VAL A 50 -11.99 -27.82 4.11
C VAL A 50 -12.03 -28.94 3.07
N PHE A 51 -11.74 -30.16 3.50
CA PHE A 51 -11.95 -31.38 2.71
C PHE A 51 -13.23 -32.06 3.19
N ILE A 52 -14.18 -32.30 2.28
CA ILE A 52 -15.52 -32.79 2.58
C ILE A 52 -15.77 -34.09 1.82
N SER A 53 -16.04 -35.17 2.55
CA SER A 53 -16.47 -36.45 1.98
C SER A 53 -17.21 -37.29 3.03
N PRO A 54 -18.27 -38.05 2.66
CA PRO A 54 -18.91 -39.00 3.56
C PRO A 54 -17.94 -40.05 4.12
N LYS A 55 -16.88 -40.40 3.36
CA LYS A 55 -15.85 -41.37 3.76
C LYS A 55 -14.98 -40.88 4.92
N PHE A 56 -14.92 -39.57 5.16
CA PHE A 56 -14.12 -38.99 6.24
C PHE A 56 -14.76 -39.17 7.61
N LYS A 57 -16.06 -39.47 7.70
CA LYS A 57 -16.77 -39.67 8.97
C LYS A 57 -16.13 -40.74 9.87
N ILE A 58 -15.44 -41.71 9.29
CA ILE A 58 -14.80 -42.82 10.01
C ILE A 58 -13.53 -42.36 10.74
N PHE A 59 -12.80 -41.41 10.16
CA PHE A 59 -11.46 -41.01 10.60
C PHE A 59 -11.38 -39.56 11.11
N SER A 60 -12.43 -38.77 10.89
CA SER A 60 -12.45 -37.37 11.30
C SER A 60 -12.57 -37.26 12.83
N PRO A 61 -11.66 -36.54 13.49
CA PRO A 61 -11.80 -36.25 14.91
C PRO A 61 -13.09 -35.43 15.15
N ARG A 62 -13.74 -35.67 16.29
CA ARG A 62 -14.89 -34.87 16.75
C ARG A 62 -14.36 -33.55 17.29
N LEU A 63 -14.16 -32.59 16.40
CA LEU A 63 -13.74 -31.23 16.75
C LEU A 63 -14.95 -30.38 17.15
N GLU A 64 -14.71 -29.35 17.95
CA GLU A 64 -15.73 -28.34 18.28
C GLU A 64 -16.04 -27.47 17.06
N VAL A 65 -17.33 -27.32 16.74
CA VAL A 65 -17.82 -26.56 15.60
C VAL A 65 -19.05 -25.74 16.03
N PRO A 66 -19.09 -24.42 15.78
CA PRO A 66 -18.03 -23.60 15.22
C PRO A 66 -16.87 -23.42 16.22
N SER A 67 -15.64 -23.28 15.71
CA SER A 67 -14.49 -22.92 16.54
C SER A 67 -14.63 -21.47 17.04
N PRO A 68 -14.19 -21.14 18.27
CA PRO A 68 -14.16 -19.75 18.73
C PRO A 68 -13.27 -18.87 17.85
N HIS A 69 -13.62 -17.59 17.72
CA HIS A 69 -12.87 -16.62 16.93
C HIS A 69 -11.42 -16.50 17.40
N LYS A 70 -10.48 -16.48 16.44
CA LYS A 70 -9.05 -16.24 16.68
C LYS A 70 -8.55 -15.19 15.69
N GLU A 71 -7.82 -14.19 16.17
CA GLU A 71 -7.33 -13.07 15.35
C GLU A 71 -6.37 -13.49 14.23
N ASP A 72 -5.65 -14.60 14.41
CA ASP A 72 -4.73 -15.15 13.41
C ASP A 72 -5.39 -16.08 12.40
N PHE A 73 -6.71 -16.30 12.55
CA PHE A 73 -7.52 -17.22 11.75
C PHE A 73 -7.04 -18.68 11.78
N ARG A 74 -6.23 -19.07 12.78
CA ARG A 74 -5.71 -20.45 12.94
C ARG A 74 -6.61 -21.30 13.83
N TYR A 75 -7.71 -21.81 13.27
CA TYR A 75 -8.75 -22.52 14.01
C TYR A 75 -8.35 -23.94 14.44
N TYR A 76 -8.23 -24.86 13.46
CA TYR A 76 -7.96 -26.29 13.67
C TYR A 76 -6.48 -26.62 13.46
N SER A 77 -6.12 -27.06 12.24
CA SER A 77 -4.75 -27.30 11.84
C SER A 77 -4.27 -26.25 10.85
N HIS A 78 -3.02 -25.82 11.00
CA HIS A 78 -2.34 -25.03 9.97
C HIS A 78 -1.90 -25.93 8.81
N VAL A 79 -2.15 -25.47 7.59
CA VAL A 79 -1.80 -26.16 6.34
C VAL A 79 -1.21 -25.12 5.41
N GLU A 80 -0.04 -25.39 4.84
CA GLU A 80 0.50 -24.54 3.77
C GLU A 80 -0.22 -24.84 2.46
N GLN A 81 -0.46 -23.83 1.62
CA GLN A 81 -1.14 -24.06 0.33
C GLN A 81 -0.39 -25.08 -0.55
N SER A 82 0.94 -25.15 -0.42
CA SER A 82 1.77 -26.14 -1.11
C SER A 82 1.44 -27.59 -0.74
N ASP A 83 0.93 -27.84 0.46
CA ASP A 83 0.62 -29.18 1.02
C ASP A 83 -0.60 -29.84 0.37
N ILE A 84 -1.47 -29.02 -0.25
CA ILE A 84 -2.71 -29.50 -0.87
C ILE A 84 -2.41 -30.45 -2.02
N ILE A 85 -1.44 -30.09 -2.87
CA ILE A 85 -1.11 -30.83 -4.09
C ILE A 85 -0.53 -32.24 -3.82
N PRO A 86 0.48 -32.45 -2.96
CA PRO A 86 0.99 -33.78 -2.67
C PRO A 86 -0.08 -34.65 -1.99
N THR A 87 -0.92 -34.05 -1.14
CA THR A 87 -2.06 -34.75 -0.52
C THR A 87 -3.08 -35.21 -1.55
N LEU A 88 -3.43 -34.37 -2.53
CA LEU A 88 -4.30 -34.76 -3.63
C LEU A 88 -3.65 -35.80 -4.56
N GLY A 89 -2.34 -35.69 -4.77
CA GLY A 89 -1.56 -36.67 -5.52
C GLY A 89 -1.76 -38.08 -4.97
N ILE A 90 -1.55 -38.28 -3.67
CA ILE A 90 -1.74 -39.61 -3.07
C ILE A 90 -3.19 -40.07 -3.04
N LEU A 91 -4.17 -39.17 -2.85
CA LEU A 91 -5.58 -39.54 -2.83
C LEU A 91 -6.08 -40.00 -4.20
N LEU A 92 -5.48 -39.48 -5.27
CA LEU A 92 -5.84 -39.78 -6.66
C LEU A 92 -4.91 -40.79 -7.34
N GLY A 93 -3.79 -41.17 -6.70
CA GLY A 93 -2.80 -42.07 -7.26
C GLY A 93 -1.87 -41.43 -8.30
N PHE A 94 -1.61 -40.13 -8.19
CA PHE A 94 -0.65 -39.40 -9.04
C PHE A 94 0.65 -39.08 -8.28
N PRO A 95 1.80 -39.07 -8.97
CA PRO A 95 3.07 -38.66 -8.35
C PRO A 95 3.06 -37.17 -7.96
N ILE A 96 3.84 -36.83 -6.94
CA ILE A 96 3.99 -35.44 -6.49
C ILE A 96 4.65 -34.59 -7.60
N PRO A 97 4.10 -33.42 -7.98
CA PRO A 97 4.71 -32.57 -8.99
C PRO A 97 6.13 -32.13 -8.64
N ARG A 98 7.02 -32.12 -9.64
CA ARG A 98 8.48 -31.92 -9.45
C ARG A 98 8.86 -30.68 -8.64
N ASN A 99 8.13 -29.57 -8.80
CA ASN A 99 8.43 -28.27 -8.18
C ASN A 99 7.66 -28.00 -6.88
N ASN A 100 6.87 -28.95 -6.38
CA ASN A 100 6.05 -28.74 -5.20
C ASN A 100 6.89 -28.81 -3.90
N LEU A 101 6.71 -27.91 -2.94
CA LEU A 101 7.43 -27.96 -1.64
C LEU A 101 6.53 -28.45 -0.50
N GLY A 102 5.39 -29.03 -0.83
CA GLY A 102 4.34 -29.41 0.09
C GLY A 102 4.63 -30.69 0.84
N ILE A 103 3.94 -30.81 1.97
CA ILE A 103 3.96 -31.98 2.83
C ILE A 103 2.62 -32.68 2.72
N ILE A 104 2.65 -34.00 2.64
CA ILE A 104 1.43 -34.81 2.70
C ILE A 104 0.79 -34.67 4.08
N LEU A 105 -0.49 -34.27 4.10
CA LEU A 105 -1.25 -34.01 5.31
C LEU A 105 -1.41 -35.27 6.18
N PRO A 106 -0.87 -35.29 7.42
CA PRO A 106 -0.94 -36.45 8.30
C PRO A 106 -2.37 -36.90 8.62
N GLN A 107 -3.35 -36.00 8.55
CA GLN A 107 -4.76 -36.25 8.81
C GLN A 107 -5.37 -37.29 7.85
N PHE A 108 -4.74 -37.53 6.69
CA PHE A 108 -5.18 -38.52 5.71
C PHE A 108 -4.51 -39.89 5.88
N MET A 109 -3.45 -40.01 6.70
CA MET A 109 -2.76 -41.29 6.92
C MET A 109 -3.66 -42.43 7.40
N PRO A 110 -4.74 -42.22 8.16
CA PRO A 110 -5.66 -43.31 8.52
C PRO A 110 -6.32 -44.04 7.34
N PHE A 111 -6.32 -43.47 6.12
CA PHE A 111 -6.81 -44.18 4.92
C PHE A 111 -5.90 -45.32 4.47
N TRP A 112 -4.64 -45.33 4.91
CA TRP A 112 -3.65 -46.37 4.62
C TRP A 112 -3.26 -47.07 5.92
N PRO A 113 -3.92 -48.19 6.30
CA PRO A 113 -3.74 -48.79 7.61
C PRO A 113 -2.39 -49.49 7.78
N THR A 114 -1.72 -49.90 6.70
CA THR A 114 -0.46 -50.64 6.79
C THR A 114 0.73 -49.71 7.05
N GLY A 115 1.69 -50.16 7.85
CA GLY A 115 2.91 -49.39 8.10
C GLY A 115 3.75 -49.18 6.84
N ASN A 116 3.77 -50.16 5.94
CA ASN A 116 4.49 -50.07 4.66
C ASN A 116 3.95 -48.96 3.78
N ASP A 117 2.62 -48.85 3.62
CA ASP A 117 2.02 -47.79 2.80
C ASP A 117 2.40 -46.41 3.34
N LYS A 118 2.29 -46.20 4.66
CA LYS A 118 2.65 -44.94 5.30
C LYS A 118 4.13 -44.59 5.10
N ILE A 119 5.02 -45.58 5.25
CA ILE A 119 6.47 -45.39 5.03
C ILE A 119 6.72 -44.98 3.58
N GLN A 120 6.17 -45.71 2.61
CA GLN A 120 6.39 -45.42 1.19
C GLN A 120 5.90 -44.02 0.81
N ILE A 121 4.69 -43.65 1.24
CA ILE A 121 4.09 -42.34 0.95
C ILE A 121 5.00 -41.20 1.43
N TYR A 122 5.51 -41.28 2.65
CA TYR A 122 6.39 -40.24 3.19
C TYR A 122 7.80 -40.29 2.62
N LEU A 123 8.32 -41.46 2.25
CA LEU A 123 9.59 -41.57 1.52
C LEU A 123 9.49 -40.88 0.15
N GLU A 124 8.39 -41.05 -0.59
CA GLU A 124 8.17 -40.35 -1.86
C GLU A 124 8.15 -38.83 -1.65
N ASN A 125 7.54 -38.34 -0.57
CA ASN A 125 7.55 -36.92 -0.23
C ASN A 125 8.96 -36.42 0.15
N VAL A 126 9.74 -37.22 0.89
CA VAL A 126 11.13 -36.92 1.26
C VAL A 126 12.02 -36.85 0.02
N GLU A 127 11.92 -37.83 -0.88
CA GLU A 127 12.70 -37.85 -2.12
C GLU A 127 12.40 -36.64 -3.00
N GLN A 128 11.13 -36.25 -3.07
CA GLN A 128 10.71 -35.08 -3.82
C GLN A 128 11.35 -33.79 -3.28
N ILE A 129 11.27 -33.54 -1.96
CA ILE A 129 11.86 -32.33 -1.37
C ILE A 129 13.38 -32.37 -1.48
N LEU A 130 14.00 -33.54 -1.26
CA LEU A 130 15.44 -33.71 -1.41
C LEU A 130 15.91 -33.45 -2.85
N HIS A 131 15.11 -33.83 -3.85
CA HIS A 131 15.37 -33.49 -5.25
C HIS A 131 15.43 -31.96 -5.44
N LEU A 132 14.46 -31.22 -4.88
CA LEU A 132 14.46 -29.76 -4.95
C LEU A 132 15.66 -29.12 -4.25
N VAL A 133 16.05 -29.64 -3.09
CA VAL A 133 17.26 -29.19 -2.38
C VAL A 133 18.49 -29.35 -3.28
N ARG A 134 18.65 -30.53 -3.91
CA ARG A 134 19.80 -30.82 -4.79
C ARG A 134 19.84 -29.96 -6.05
N VAL A 135 18.68 -29.70 -6.67
CA VAL A 135 18.58 -28.84 -7.86
C VAL A 135 18.87 -27.38 -7.51
N THR A 136 18.41 -26.93 -6.34
CA THR A 136 18.62 -25.55 -5.86
C THR A 136 20.06 -25.31 -5.43
N TYR A 137 20.73 -26.34 -4.89
CA TYR A 137 22.10 -26.27 -4.39
C TYR A 137 23.01 -27.32 -5.03
N PRO A 138 23.33 -27.18 -6.34
CA PRO A 138 24.10 -28.19 -7.08
C PRO A 138 25.56 -28.32 -6.63
N SER A 139 26.09 -27.31 -5.93
CA SER A 139 27.46 -27.30 -5.40
C SER A 139 27.63 -28.16 -4.13
N LEU A 140 26.54 -28.62 -3.52
CA LEU A 140 26.57 -29.42 -2.30
C LEU A 140 26.56 -30.91 -2.66
N LYS A 141 27.75 -31.52 -2.71
CA LYS A 141 27.91 -32.98 -2.79
C LYS A 141 28.18 -33.52 -1.39
N TYR A 142 27.25 -34.31 -0.87
CA TYR A 142 27.45 -35.01 0.39
C TYR A 142 28.09 -36.37 0.10
N ASP A 143 29.40 -36.48 0.31
CA ASP A 143 30.23 -37.65 -0.03
C ASP A 143 30.72 -38.44 1.22
N GLY A 144 30.04 -38.43 2.38
CA GLY A 144 30.59 -39.08 3.59
C GLY A 144 29.61 -39.63 4.63
N PRO A 145 30.05 -40.57 5.51
CA PRO A 145 29.21 -41.17 6.55
C PRO A 145 28.86 -40.15 7.66
N PRO A 146 27.82 -40.41 8.47
CA PRO A 146 27.23 -39.42 9.36
C PRO A 146 28.21 -38.95 10.43
N ARG A 147 28.79 -37.76 10.23
CA ARG A 147 29.26 -36.94 11.36
C ARG A 147 28.03 -36.49 12.16
N LYS A 148 28.21 -36.13 13.44
CA LYS A 148 27.14 -35.51 14.23
C LYS A 148 26.58 -34.31 13.45
N CYS A 149 25.41 -34.44 12.83
CA CYS A 149 24.83 -33.39 11.97
C CYS A 149 24.68 -32.05 12.72
N GLY A 150 24.55 -32.10 14.05
CA GLY A 150 24.53 -30.91 14.92
C GLY A 150 25.83 -30.08 14.96
N SER A 151 26.94 -30.57 14.38
CA SER A 151 28.19 -29.81 14.25
C SER A 151 28.28 -28.96 12.98
N LEU A 152 27.31 -29.11 12.06
CA LEU A 152 27.27 -28.36 10.81
C LEU A 152 26.65 -26.97 11.04
N THR A 153 27.33 -25.93 10.55
CA THR A 153 26.87 -24.54 10.65
C THR A 153 25.94 -24.14 9.50
N ASN A 154 26.09 -24.76 8.33
CA ASN A 154 25.22 -24.53 7.19
C ASN A 154 23.91 -25.33 7.33
N LEU A 155 22.78 -24.63 7.27
CA LEU A 155 21.44 -25.19 7.40
C LEU A 155 21.15 -26.26 6.32
N ILE A 156 21.62 -26.07 5.09
CA ILE A 156 21.37 -27.00 3.99
C ILE A 156 22.19 -28.29 4.16
N ASP A 157 23.45 -28.17 4.58
CA ASP A 157 24.31 -29.34 4.85
C ASP A 157 23.74 -30.17 6.01
N LYS A 158 23.24 -29.50 7.05
CA LYS A 158 22.55 -30.14 8.17
C LYS A 158 21.29 -30.87 7.68
N LEU A 159 20.48 -30.24 6.84
CA LEU A 159 19.25 -30.84 6.31
C LEU A 159 19.53 -32.10 5.48
N ILE A 160 20.55 -32.09 4.63
CA ILE A 160 20.98 -33.25 3.82
C ILE A 160 21.53 -34.37 4.71
N CYS A 161 22.33 -34.04 5.72
CA CYS A 161 22.87 -34.99 6.69
C CYS A 161 21.75 -35.67 7.50
N GLU A 162 20.79 -34.89 8.01
CA GLU A 162 19.63 -35.41 8.74
C GLU A 162 18.75 -36.30 7.87
N CYS A 163 18.57 -35.94 6.59
CA CYS A 163 17.86 -36.78 5.61
C CYS A 163 18.55 -38.13 5.42
N ALA A 164 19.89 -38.16 5.34
CA ALA A 164 20.63 -39.41 5.19
C ALA A 164 20.45 -40.35 6.39
N ILE A 165 20.42 -39.79 7.61
CA ILE A 165 20.13 -40.56 8.84
C ILE A 165 18.68 -41.06 8.83
N LEU A 166 17.73 -40.21 8.44
CA LEU A 166 16.30 -40.51 8.39
C LEU A 166 15.97 -41.68 7.44
N VAL A 167 16.62 -41.70 6.27
CA VAL A 167 16.47 -42.78 5.28
C VAL A 167 17.11 -44.08 5.76
N GLN A 168 18.19 -44.00 6.55
CA GLN A 168 18.81 -45.18 7.17
C GLN A 168 18.03 -45.72 8.37
N SER A 169 17.17 -44.90 9.01
CA SER A 169 16.38 -45.28 10.18
C SER A 169 14.98 -45.81 9.86
N VAL A 170 14.69 -46.09 8.58
CA VAL A 170 13.42 -46.71 8.17
C VAL A 170 13.23 -48.05 8.91
N PRO A 171 12.08 -48.28 9.58
CA PRO A 171 11.85 -49.53 10.31
C PRO A 171 11.89 -50.75 9.39
N GLU A 172 12.72 -51.75 9.73
CA GLU A 172 12.79 -53.02 8.97
C GLU A 172 11.49 -53.84 9.08
N ASN A 173 10.82 -53.76 10.23
CA ASN A 173 9.54 -54.42 10.48
C ASN A 173 8.39 -53.41 10.45
N SER A 174 7.70 -53.34 9.31
CA SER A 174 6.55 -52.46 9.09
C SER A 174 5.31 -52.78 9.92
N ASN A 175 5.29 -53.93 10.60
CA ASN A 175 4.21 -54.34 11.49
C ASN A 175 4.42 -53.83 12.93
N ASP A 176 5.59 -53.26 13.23
CA ASP A 176 5.85 -52.61 14.51
C ASP A 176 5.28 -51.19 14.51
N GLU A 177 3.99 -51.07 14.86
CA GLU A 177 3.25 -49.80 14.85
C GLU A 177 3.96 -48.70 15.66
N LYS A 178 4.65 -49.05 16.75
CA LYS A 178 5.34 -48.08 17.61
C LYS A 178 6.56 -47.49 16.91
N ASN A 179 7.40 -48.33 16.31
CA ASN A 179 8.58 -47.87 15.60
C ASN A 179 8.21 -47.13 14.31
N VAL A 180 7.16 -47.56 13.61
CA VAL A 180 6.62 -46.84 12.46
C VAL A 180 6.13 -45.44 12.88
N GLN A 181 5.36 -45.34 13.95
CA GLN A 181 4.86 -44.05 14.44
C GLN A 181 5.99 -43.08 14.84
N LEU A 182 7.02 -43.57 15.54
CA LEU A 182 8.21 -42.78 15.90
C LEU A 182 8.96 -42.27 14.66
N TRP A 183 9.09 -43.12 13.64
CA TRP A 183 9.72 -42.73 12.37
C TRP A 183 8.87 -41.69 11.62
N LEU A 184 7.55 -41.86 11.54
CA LEU A 184 6.64 -40.91 10.91
C LEU A 184 6.71 -39.51 11.55
N GLU A 185 6.78 -39.43 12.88
CA GLU A 185 6.94 -38.16 13.60
C GLU A 185 8.26 -37.47 13.24
N ALA A 186 9.35 -38.24 13.15
CA ALA A 186 10.66 -37.73 12.74
C ALA A 186 10.65 -37.23 11.29
N VAL A 187 10.01 -37.96 10.37
CA VAL A 187 9.92 -37.58 8.95
C VAL A 187 9.08 -36.34 8.75
N ILE A 188 7.92 -36.24 9.40
CA ILE A 188 7.07 -35.04 9.33
C ILE A 188 7.82 -33.82 9.89
N SER A 189 8.59 -34.00 10.97
CA SER A 189 9.44 -32.94 11.53
C SER A 189 10.49 -32.48 10.52
N TRP A 190 11.20 -33.42 9.89
CA TRP A 190 12.19 -33.11 8.86
C TRP A 190 11.56 -32.42 7.63
N LEU A 191 10.42 -32.92 7.14
CA LEU A 191 9.69 -32.33 6.01
C LEU A 191 9.27 -30.88 6.30
N LYS A 192 8.77 -30.59 7.50
CA LYS A 192 8.40 -29.22 7.93
C LYS A 192 9.61 -28.30 7.96
N GLN A 193 10.74 -28.79 8.47
CA GLN A 193 11.98 -28.03 8.48
C GLN A 193 12.49 -27.78 7.06
N ALA A 194 12.46 -28.78 6.19
CA ALA A 194 12.88 -28.70 4.80
C ALA A 194 12.01 -27.71 4.02
N GLN A 195 10.68 -27.82 4.13
CA GLN A 195 9.71 -26.90 3.53
C GLN A 195 9.96 -25.46 3.98
N SER A 196 10.12 -25.23 5.30
CA SER A 196 10.38 -23.89 5.84
C SER A 196 11.69 -23.28 5.33
N ILE A 197 12.74 -24.07 5.19
CA ILE A 197 14.02 -23.58 4.65
C ILE A 197 13.88 -23.28 3.15
N MET A 198 13.28 -24.19 2.40
CA MET A 198 13.20 -24.11 0.94
C MET A 198 12.21 -23.05 0.45
N SER A 199 11.11 -22.82 1.17
CA SER A 199 10.16 -21.74 0.86
C SER A 199 10.81 -20.36 0.95
N ASN A 200 11.81 -20.20 1.83
CA ASN A 200 12.59 -18.96 1.97
C ASN A 200 13.67 -18.76 0.90
N VAL A 201 14.03 -19.82 0.19
CA VAL A 201 15.19 -19.86 -0.73
C VAL A 201 14.78 -19.81 -2.20
N ALA A 202 13.51 -20.03 -2.53
CA ALA A 202 12.99 -20.25 -3.88
C ALA A 202 13.18 -19.08 -4.90
N SER A 203 13.98 -18.07 -4.55
CA SER A 203 14.24 -16.86 -5.34
C SER A 203 15.67 -16.86 -5.89
N ASN A 204 15.83 -17.13 -7.19
CA ASN A 204 17.09 -16.92 -7.88
C ASN A 204 17.31 -15.41 -8.11
N TYR A 205 18.24 -14.78 -7.39
CA TYR A 205 18.57 -13.37 -7.56
C TYR A 205 19.70 -13.16 -8.58
N ASP A 206 19.49 -12.29 -9.57
CA ASP A 206 20.57 -11.83 -10.45
C ASP A 206 21.38 -10.71 -9.76
N MET A 207 22.51 -11.11 -9.18
CA MET A 207 23.40 -10.19 -8.46
C MET A 207 24.02 -9.12 -9.36
N SER A 208 24.14 -9.37 -10.67
CA SER A 208 24.73 -8.41 -11.60
C SER A 208 23.79 -7.23 -11.84
N LEU A 209 22.50 -7.52 -12.07
CA LEU A 209 21.46 -6.49 -12.24
C LEU A 209 21.24 -5.69 -10.96
N LEU A 210 21.23 -6.37 -9.80
CA LEU A 210 21.13 -5.71 -8.51
C LEU A 210 22.33 -4.77 -8.26
N GLY A 211 23.55 -5.23 -8.53
CA GLY A 211 24.76 -4.41 -8.43
C GLY A 211 24.74 -3.19 -9.35
N PHE A 212 24.28 -3.37 -10.59
CA PHE A 212 24.11 -2.27 -11.55
C PHE A 212 23.08 -1.23 -11.07
N GLY A 213 21.93 -1.69 -10.57
CA GLY A 213 20.90 -0.81 -9.99
C GLY A 213 21.39 -0.02 -8.77
N LEU A 214 22.21 -0.64 -7.92
CA LEU A 214 22.84 0.04 -6.78
C LEU A 214 23.84 1.11 -7.25
N ALA A 215 24.67 0.81 -8.25
CA ALA A 215 25.62 1.78 -8.80
C ALA A 215 24.91 2.99 -9.44
N LEU A 216 23.81 2.76 -10.17
CA LEU A 216 23.00 3.85 -10.74
C LEU A 216 22.33 4.71 -9.68
N SER A 217 21.77 4.11 -8.62
CA SER A 217 21.15 4.87 -7.53
C SER A 217 22.19 5.67 -6.73
N LEU A 218 23.41 5.15 -6.55
CA LEU A 218 24.53 5.89 -5.96
C LEU A 218 24.93 7.08 -6.83
N LEU A 219 25.05 6.90 -8.15
CA LEU A 219 25.35 7.99 -9.08
C LEU A 219 24.27 9.08 -9.00
N ALA A 220 22.99 8.70 -9.00
CA ALA A 220 21.88 9.64 -8.87
C ALA A 220 21.93 10.42 -7.53
N LEU A 221 22.31 9.76 -6.44
CA LEU A 221 22.51 10.39 -5.14
C LEU A 221 23.67 11.39 -5.15
N VAL A 222 24.81 11.04 -5.77
CA VAL A 222 25.95 11.98 -5.89
C VAL A 222 25.56 13.22 -6.71
N LEU A 223 24.85 13.02 -7.83
CA LEU A 223 24.39 14.12 -8.67
C LEU A 223 23.36 15.01 -7.96
N SER A 224 22.45 14.43 -7.17
CA SER A 224 21.46 15.20 -6.43
C SER A 224 22.07 16.00 -5.28
N ILE A 225 23.10 15.48 -4.60
CA ILE A 225 23.91 16.22 -3.62
C ILE A 225 24.60 17.40 -4.30
N ALA A 226 25.21 17.19 -5.46
CA ALA A 226 25.84 18.27 -6.23
C ALA A 226 24.82 19.36 -6.61
N ALA A 227 23.64 18.97 -7.08
CA ALA A 227 22.56 19.90 -7.44
C ALA A 227 22.01 20.68 -6.22
N ALA A 228 21.93 20.05 -5.05
CA ALA A 228 21.43 20.68 -3.82
C ALA A 228 22.51 21.46 -3.04
N SER A 229 23.79 21.36 -3.46
CA SER A 229 24.94 21.90 -2.72
C SER A 229 24.83 23.40 -2.42
N ASP A 230 24.41 24.22 -3.38
CA ASP A 230 24.23 25.67 -3.17
C ASP A 230 23.23 25.98 -2.05
N ALA A 231 22.09 25.26 -2.03
CA ALA A 231 21.06 25.42 -1.02
C ALA A 231 21.53 24.95 0.36
N ILE A 232 22.27 23.83 0.40
CA ILE A 232 22.80 23.25 1.63
C ILE A 232 23.89 24.14 2.24
N LEU A 233 24.86 24.58 1.44
CA LEU A 233 26.00 25.37 1.94
C LEU A 233 25.55 26.75 2.42
N LYS A 234 24.71 27.46 1.65
CA LYS A 234 24.20 28.79 2.03
C LYS A 234 23.16 28.74 3.16
N GLY A 235 22.48 27.61 3.32
CA GLY A 235 21.33 27.44 4.23
C GLY A 235 21.52 26.37 5.31
N PHE A 236 22.76 25.98 5.65
CA PHE A 236 23.04 24.78 6.44
C PHE A 236 22.21 24.64 7.73
N LYS A 237 22.07 25.71 8.52
CA LYS A 237 21.26 25.68 9.76
C LYS A 237 19.78 25.34 9.50
N SER A 238 19.21 25.81 8.39
CA SER A 238 17.85 25.48 7.97
C SER A 238 17.76 24.09 7.31
N CYS A 239 18.83 23.63 6.64
CA CYS A 239 18.90 22.30 6.04
C CYS A 239 19.16 21.18 7.04
N ALA A 240 19.80 21.45 8.18
CA ALA A 240 20.21 20.42 9.13
C ALA A 240 19.05 19.48 9.56
N PRO A 241 17.84 19.96 9.91
CA PRO A 241 16.72 19.09 10.21
C PRO A 241 16.33 18.17 9.04
N LEU A 242 16.32 18.68 7.80
CA LEU A 242 16.02 17.90 6.61
C LEU A 242 17.09 16.82 6.36
N LEU A 243 18.37 17.15 6.50
CA LEU A 243 19.46 16.19 6.34
C LEU A 243 19.39 15.07 7.40
N THR A 244 19.03 15.41 8.64
CA THR A 244 18.77 14.41 9.68
C THR A 244 17.62 13.48 9.31
N VAL A 245 16.52 14.02 8.78
CA VAL A 245 15.38 13.21 8.30
C VAL A 245 15.82 12.26 7.18
N ILE A 246 16.58 12.76 6.20
CA ILE A 246 17.10 11.95 5.09
C ILE A 246 17.96 10.78 5.60
N PHE A 247 18.85 11.06 6.55
CA PHE A 247 19.73 10.04 7.15
C PHE A 247 18.95 8.98 7.93
N LEU A 248 18.04 9.41 8.81
CA LEU A 248 17.21 8.50 9.61
C LEU A 248 16.27 7.66 8.74
N HIS A 249 15.71 8.27 7.69
CA HIS A 249 14.90 7.57 6.70
C HIS A 249 15.68 6.47 5.99
N GLY A 250 16.92 6.77 5.57
CA GLY A 250 17.81 5.79 4.96
C GLY A 250 18.13 4.60 5.86
N ILE A 251 18.46 4.84 7.14
CA ILE A 251 18.78 3.76 8.09
C ILE A 251 17.58 2.84 8.32
N MET A 252 16.37 3.37 8.44
CA MET A 252 15.21 2.52 8.75
C MET A 252 14.89 1.53 7.62
N MET A 253 15.33 1.79 6.38
CA MET A 253 15.10 0.88 5.26
C MET A 253 15.71 -0.50 5.49
N PHE A 254 16.63 -0.67 6.45
CA PHE A 254 17.19 -1.99 6.80
C PHE A 254 16.35 -2.78 7.82
N GLY A 255 15.22 -2.25 8.30
CA GLY A 255 14.32 -2.96 9.21
C GLY A 255 12.94 -3.19 8.59
N SER A 256 12.54 -4.45 8.41
CA SER A 256 11.22 -4.77 7.83
C SER A 256 10.06 -4.16 8.62
N SER A 257 10.10 -4.24 9.95
CA SER A 257 9.07 -3.64 10.81
C SER A 257 9.02 -2.10 10.70
N TYR A 258 10.15 -1.45 10.41
CA TYR A 258 10.15 0.00 10.17
C TYR A 258 9.55 0.36 8.82
N ILE A 259 9.73 -0.48 7.80
CA ILE A 259 9.08 -0.30 6.49
C ILE A 259 7.56 -0.51 6.60
N GLU A 260 7.11 -1.54 7.31
CA GLU A 260 5.68 -1.79 7.56
C GLU A 260 5.03 -0.59 8.28
N GLU A 261 5.74 -0.02 9.26
CA GLU A 261 5.26 1.05 10.12
C GLU A 261 5.82 2.44 9.73
N GLU A 262 6.20 2.64 8.46
CA GLU A 262 6.86 3.87 7.99
C GLU A 262 6.01 5.13 8.22
N HIS A 263 4.68 4.99 8.26
CA HIS A 263 3.76 6.07 8.60
C HIS A 263 4.08 6.70 9.96
N GLN A 264 4.51 5.92 10.96
CA GLN A 264 4.88 6.43 12.28
C GLN A 264 6.05 7.40 12.18
N PHE A 265 7.04 7.10 11.34
CA PHE A 265 8.18 7.98 11.11
C PHE A 265 7.73 9.33 10.55
N TRP A 266 6.96 9.33 9.47
CA TRP A 266 6.50 10.58 8.85
C TRP A 266 5.60 11.40 9.76
N ASN A 267 4.73 10.75 10.53
CA ASN A 267 3.86 11.41 11.51
C ASN A 267 4.65 12.11 12.62
N TRP A 268 5.64 11.41 13.20
CA TRP A 268 6.49 11.95 14.25
C TRP A 268 7.41 13.05 13.75
N VAL A 269 8.07 12.84 12.62
CA VAL A 269 8.98 13.83 12.03
C VAL A 269 8.22 15.09 11.62
N THR A 270 7.02 14.98 11.05
CA THR A 270 6.17 16.15 10.74
C THR A 270 5.86 16.96 11.99
N SER A 271 5.47 16.28 13.09
CA SER A 271 5.20 16.94 14.37
C SER A 271 6.45 17.60 14.97
N ALA A 272 7.60 16.92 14.91
CA ALA A 272 8.88 17.44 15.39
C ALA A 272 9.33 18.67 14.60
N TRP A 273 9.18 18.64 13.27
CA TRP A 273 9.48 19.75 12.38
C TRP A 273 8.62 20.99 12.69
N LEU A 274 7.31 20.82 12.85
CA LEU A 274 6.43 21.91 13.29
C LEU A 274 6.81 22.42 14.68
N GLY A 275 7.26 21.56 15.59
CA GLY A 275 7.82 21.96 16.88
C GLY A 275 9.06 22.85 16.74
N ILE A 276 9.99 22.49 15.85
CA ILE A 276 11.20 23.30 15.54
C ILE A 276 10.79 24.68 14.98
N LEU A 277 9.84 24.71 14.04
CA LEU A 277 9.30 25.97 13.52
C LEU A 277 8.65 26.79 14.64
N CYS A 278 7.90 26.16 15.54
CA CYS A 278 7.26 26.84 16.67
C CYS A 278 8.30 27.53 17.56
N ILE A 279 9.40 26.85 17.90
CA ILE A 279 10.51 27.42 18.67
C ILE A 279 11.14 28.61 17.92
N LYS A 280 11.38 28.46 16.60
CA LYS A 280 11.94 29.52 15.76
C LYS A 280 11.06 30.78 15.77
N PHE A 281 9.74 30.62 15.57
CA PHE A 281 8.81 31.76 15.49
C PHE A 281 8.39 32.31 16.86
N SER A 282 8.52 31.52 17.94
CA SER A 282 8.34 32.01 19.30
C SER A 282 9.38 33.08 19.67
N ARG A 283 10.62 32.92 19.19
CA ARG A 283 11.72 33.87 19.42
C ARG A 283 11.57 35.20 18.67
N LYS A 284 10.68 35.28 17.66
CA LYS A 284 10.50 36.46 16.79
C LYS A 284 9.37 37.42 17.22
N ASN A 285 8.78 37.25 18.40
CA ASN A 285 7.68 38.10 18.93
C ASN A 285 6.51 38.35 17.94
N GLY A 286 6.11 37.32 17.18
CA GLY A 286 5.04 37.39 16.19
C GLY A 286 3.88 36.41 16.44
N ARG A 287 2.80 36.55 15.66
CA ARG A 287 1.64 35.64 15.68
C ARG A 287 1.95 34.24 15.13
N GLY A 288 3.10 34.05 14.49
CA GLY A 288 3.51 32.78 13.85
C GLY A 288 3.47 31.56 14.77
N LYS A 289 3.80 31.71 16.06
CA LYS A 289 3.73 30.59 17.02
C LYS A 289 2.31 30.04 17.17
N TYR A 290 1.29 30.90 17.17
CA TYR A 290 -0.11 30.48 17.30
C TYR A 290 -0.60 29.75 16.05
N PHE A 291 -0.19 30.22 14.87
CA PHE A 291 -0.47 29.52 13.61
C PHE A 291 0.15 28.12 13.59
N ILE A 292 1.39 27.97 14.07
CA ILE A 292 2.05 26.65 14.12
C ILE A 292 1.39 25.73 15.17
N LEU A 293 0.92 26.27 16.30
CA LEU A 293 0.16 25.48 17.27
C LEU A 293 -1.16 24.96 16.67
N LEU A 294 -1.87 25.78 15.86
CA LEU A 294 -3.04 25.33 15.12
C LEU A 294 -2.70 24.23 14.10
N LEU A 295 -1.56 24.36 13.39
CA LEU A 295 -1.07 23.32 12.49
C LEU A 295 -0.76 22.02 13.23
N LEU A 296 -0.16 22.08 14.42
CA LEU A 296 0.09 20.89 15.25
C LEU A 296 -1.21 20.19 15.63
N ILE A 297 -2.25 20.94 16.02
CA ILE A 297 -3.58 20.36 16.33
C ILE A 297 -4.17 19.69 15.08
N ALA A 298 -4.11 20.36 13.93
CA ALA A 298 -4.60 19.80 12.68
C ALA A 298 -3.86 18.52 12.28
N VAL A 299 -2.52 18.48 12.43
CA VAL A 299 -1.73 17.26 12.21
C VAL A 299 -2.11 16.15 13.17
N ARG A 300 -2.41 16.43 14.45
CA ARG A 300 -2.86 15.40 15.39
C ARG A 300 -4.20 14.79 14.99
N ILE A 301 -5.12 15.60 14.48
CA ILE A 301 -6.40 15.12 13.94
C ILE A 301 -6.14 14.28 12.69
N ALA A 302 -5.33 14.76 11.75
CA ALA A 302 -4.99 14.05 10.51
C ALA A 302 -4.36 12.67 10.77
N VAL A 303 -3.40 12.58 11.70
CA VAL A 303 -2.72 11.32 12.06
C VAL A 303 -3.68 10.26 12.63
N ARG A 304 -4.81 10.71 13.22
CA ARG A 304 -5.85 9.81 13.75
C ARG A 304 -6.99 9.55 12.76
N TRP A 305 -6.92 10.09 11.55
CA TRP A 305 -8.01 10.00 10.58
C TRP A 305 -8.26 8.57 10.12
N ASN A 306 -7.24 7.96 9.51
CA ASN A 306 -7.18 6.53 9.18
C ASN A 306 -5.94 5.93 9.86
N GLN A 307 -6.07 4.80 10.56
CA GLN A 307 -4.89 4.05 11.00
C GLN A 307 -4.41 3.12 9.87
N THR A 308 -3.10 3.14 9.60
CA THR A 308 -2.45 2.35 8.55
C THR A 308 -1.28 1.54 9.12
N GLY A 309 -0.53 0.84 8.27
CA GLY A 309 0.50 -0.13 8.68
C GLY A 309 -0.05 -1.53 8.82
N GLN A 310 0.74 -2.45 9.38
CA GLN A 310 0.30 -3.83 9.63
C GLN A 310 -0.06 -4.05 11.08
N LYS A 311 0.77 -3.55 12.00
CA LYS A 311 0.60 -3.77 13.44
C LYS A 311 -0.58 -2.99 14.02
N PHE A 312 -0.89 -1.84 13.44
CA PHE A 312 -1.88 -0.90 13.98
C PHE A 312 -3.08 -0.66 13.05
N ALA A 313 -3.21 -1.37 11.94
CA ALA A 313 -4.35 -1.22 11.01
C ALA A 313 -5.72 -1.45 11.64
N GLY A 314 -5.80 -2.27 12.70
CA GLY A 314 -7.04 -2.54 13.44
C GLY A 314 -7.32 -1.57 14.60
N GLN A 315 -6.44 -0.59 14.86
CA GLN A 315 -6.66 0.34 15.96
C GLN A 315 -7.79 1.32 15.68
N PRO A 316 -8.45 1.86 16.73
CA PRO A 316 -9.48 2.89 16.58
C PRO A 316 -9.00 4.11 15.80
N ASP A 317 -9.75 4.50 14.77
CA ASP A 317 -9.54 5.71 13.98
C ASP A 317 -10.82 6.56 13.88
N ILE A 318 -10.70 7.79 13.40
CA ILE A 318 -11.84 8.72 13.31
C ILE A 318 -12.86 8.21 12.28
N VAL A 319 -12.41 7.62 11.17
CA VAL A 319 -13.29 7.16 10.09
C VAL A 319 -14.18 6.01 10.54
N LYS A 320 -13.58 4.87 10.91
CA LYS A 320 -14.26 3.63 11.24
C LYS A 320 -15.01 3.72 12.57
N ASN A 321 -14.41 4.35 13.60
CA ASN A 321 -15.00 4.34 14.93
C ASN A 321 -16.03 5.45 15.14
N PHE A 322 -15.96 6.55 14.40
CA PHE A 322 -16.84 7.71 14.56
C PHE A 322 -17.65 8.03 13.29
N LEU A 323 -17.01 8.33 12.15
CA LEU A 323 -17.73 8.81 10.96
C LEU A 323 -18.71 7.79 10.39
N PHE A 324 -18.33 6.52 10.31
CA PHE A 324 -19.22 5.45 9.82
C PHE A 324 -20.43 5.19 10.74
N LYS A 325 -20.35 5.57 12.02
CA LYS A 325 -21.48 5.50 12.97
C LYS A 325 -22.34 6.77 12.95
N HIS A 326 -21.80 7.88 12.45
CA HIS A 326 -22.43 9.21 12.45
C HIS A 326 -22.50 9.78 11.03
N LEU A 327 -23.27 9.13 10.15
CA LEU A 327 -23.36 9.47 8.73
C LEU A 327 -23.82 10.92 8.47
N THR A 328 -24.67 11.48 9.33
CA THR A 328 -25.09 12.89 9.23
C THR A 328 -23.92 13.84 9.43
N THR A 329 -23.03 13.55 10.40
CA THR A 329 -21.81 14.32 10.64
C THR A 329 -20.84 14.21 9.47
N LEU A 330 -20.65 13.01 8.91
CA LEU A 330 -19.82 12.80 7.73
C LEU A 330 -20.29 13.70 6.57
N TRP A 331 -21.57 13.63 6.21
CA TRP A 331 -22.10 14.41 5.09
C TRP A 331 -22.17 15.90 5.36
N LEU A 332 -22.39 16.33 6.61
CA LEU A 332 -22.27 17.75 6.99
C LEU A 332 -20.85 18.25 6.70
N LEU A 333 -19.82 17.51 7.11
CA LEU A 333 -18.43 17.88 6.87
C LEU A 333 -18.08 17.88 5.37
N VAL A 334 -18.60 16.92 4.60
CA VAL A 334 -18.46 16.88 3.14
C VAL A 334 -19.09 18.14 2.51
N ILE A 335 -20.33 18.48 2.88
CA ILE A 335 -21.01 19.69 2.36
C ILE A 335 -20.21 20.94 2.73
N ILE A 336 -19.69 21.05 3.96
CA ILE A 336 -18.82 22.16 4.36
C ILE A 336 -17.57 22.21 3.48
N ALA A 337 -16.94 21.08 3.16
CA ALA A 337 -15.78 21.03 2.28
C ALA A 337 -16.10 21.53 0.86
N TYR A 338 -17.23 21.12 0.29
CA TYR A 338 -17.67 21.60 -1.03
C TYR A 338 -18.03 23.09 -1.00
N MET A 339 -18.69 23.58 0.06
CA MET A 339 -19.01 25.00 0.22
C MET A 339 -17.74 25.85 0.38
N TRP A 340 -16.75 25.36 1.12
CA TRP A 340 -15.44 26.00 1.24
C TRP A 340 -14.73 26.10 -0.12
N SER A 341 -14.70 25.00 -0.88
CA SER A 341 -14.14 24.97 -2.23
C SER A 341 -14.86 25.95 -3.16
N LEU A 342 -16.20 25.94 -3.16
CA LEU A 342 -17.04 26.86 -3.93
C LEU A 342 -16.68 28.33 -3.63
N GLN A 343 -16.62 28.69 -2.35
CA GLN A 343 -16.26 30.06 -1.93
C GLN A 343 -14.88 30.46 -2.43
N ARG A 344 -13.89 29.56 -2.34
CA ARG A 344 -12.51 29.83 -2.78
C ARG A 344 -12.40 29.99 -4.29
N ILE A 345 -13.04 29.10 -5.07
CA ILE A 345 -13.04 29.19 -6.53
C ILE A 345 -13.75 30.48 -6.96
N CYS A 346 -14.93 30.77 -6.41
CA CYS A 346 -15.69 31.97 -6.75
C CYS A 346 -14.93 33.26 -6.42
N ALA A 347 -14.33 33.35 -5.22
CA ALA A 347 -13.56 34.53 -4.80
C ALA A 347 -12.35 34.81 -5.71
N LYS A 348 -11.73 33.76 -6.27
CA LYS A 348 -10.60 33.92 -7.18
C LYS A 348 -11.05 34.10 -8.64
N MET A 349 -12.11 33.44 -9.10
CA MET A 349 -12.62 33.65 -10.46
C MET A 349 -13.25 35.03 -10.68
N HIS A 350 -13.84 35.65 -9.63
CA HIS A 350 -14.37 37.03 -9.70
C HIS A 350 -13.33 38.04 -10.22
N THR A 351 -12.05 37.73 -10.03
CA THR A 351 -10.98 38.59 -10.48
C THR A 351 -10.72 38.56 -11.99
N LEU A 352 -11.26 37.55 -12.69
CA LEU A 352 -11.12 37.36 -14.13
C LEU A 352 -12.46 37.50 -14.86
N PHE A 353 -13.57 37.15 -14.21
CA PHE A 353 -14.93 37.25 -14.74
C PHE A 353 -15.83 38.03 -13.77
N PRO A 354 -16.80 38.83 -14.26
CA PRO A 354 -17.74 39.54 -13.39
C PRO A 354 -18.51 38.57 -12.47
N LEU A 355 -18.92 39.07 -11.29
CA LEU A 355 -19.59 38.25 -10.25
C LEU A 355 -20.82 37.50 -10.77
N VAL A 356 -21.58 38.16 -11.64
CA VAL A 356 -22.78 37.63 -12.30
C VAL A 356 -22.50 36.36 -13.11
N ALA A 357 -21.28 36.21 -13.65
CA ALA A 357 -20.87 35.01 -14.37
C ALA A 357 -20.15 34.00 -13.45
N SER A 358 -19.33 34.47 -12.50
CA SER A 358 -18.55 33.59 -11.61
C SER A 358 -19.43 32.74 -10.68
N ILE A 359 -20.51 33.30 -10.13
CA ILE A 359 -21.43 32.57 -9.23
C ILE A 359 -22.10 31.37 -9.94
N PRO A 360 -22.82 31.53 -11.07
CA PRO A 360 -23.49 30.40 -11.70
C PRO A 360 -22.50 29.33 -12.18
N ILE A 361 -21.35 29.71 -12.75
CA ILE A 361 -20.34 28.75 -13.21
C ILE A 361 -19.82 27.89 -12.05
N THR A 362 -19.45 28.51 -10.93
CA THR A 362 -18.91 27.80 -9.77
C THR A 362 -19.97 26.97 -9.05
N SER A 363 -21.21 27.45 -9.00
CA SER A 363 -22.35 26.70 -8.46
C SER A 363 -22.65 25.44 -9.29
N VAL A 364 -22.69 25.54 -10.62
CA VAL A 364 -22.89 24.38 -11.51
C VAL A 364 -21.76 23.38 -11.34
N LEU A 365 -20.50 23.84 -11.31
CA LEU A 365 -19.34 22.99 -11.11
C LEU A 365 -19.40 22.23 -9.77
N SER A 366 -19.69 22.93 -8.67
CA SER A 366 -19.71 22.34 -7.33
C SER A 366 -20.89 21.40 -7.16
N LEU A 367 -22.06 21.75 -7.71
CA LEU A 367 -23.23 20.88 -7.70
C LEU A 367 -22.99 19.60 -8.52
N ALA A 368 -22.42 19.72 -9.72
CA ALA A 368 -22.07 18.55 -10.53
C ALA A 368 -21.07 17.63 -9.81
N ALA A 369 -20.06 18.20 -9.13
CA ALA A 369 -19.09 17.44 -8.36
C ALA A 369 -19.70 16.76 -7.12
N LEU A 370 -20.59 17.43 -6.39
CA LEU A 370 -21.29 16.85 -5.23
C LEU A 370 -22.28 15.76 -5.68
N SER A 371 -23.06 16.00 -6.73
CA SER A 371 -23.97 15.01 -7.32
C SER A 371 -23.23 13.78 -7.82
N PHE A 372 -22.09 13.97 -8.50
CA PHE A 372 -21.20 12.87 -8.87
C PHE A 372 -20.79 12.07 -7.65
N LYS A 373 -20.34 12.75 -6.57
CA LYS A 373 -19.84 12.06 -5.39
C LYS A 373 -20.92 11.25 -4.68
N ILE A 374 -22.09 11.83 -4.45
CA ILE A 374 -23.26 11.12 -3.88
C ILE A 374 -23.58 9.86 -4.69
N LYS A 375 -23.63 9.96 -6.02
CA LYS A 375 -23.93 8.83 -6.89
C LYS A 375 -22.82 7.78 -6.86
N SER A 376 -21.55 8.18 -6.95
CA SER A 376 -20.41 7.26 -6.90
C SER A 376 -20.37 6.48 -5.59
N THR A 377 -20.63 7.13 -4.46
CA THR A 377 -20.63 6.47 -3.14
C THR A 377 -21.82 5.52 -2.98
N ASN A 378 -22.97 5.79 -3.62
CA ASN A 378 -24.10 4.85 -3.56
C ASN A 378 -23.83 3.55 -4.36
N GLU A 379 -22.97 3.58 -5.37
CA GLU A 379 -22.55 2.40 -6.13
C GLU A 379 -21.42 1.63 -5.41
N ASP A 380 -20.45 2.33 -4.82
CA ASP A 380 -19.26 1.74 -4.18
C ASP A 380 -19.50 1.32 -2.72
N SER A 381 -20.20 2.15 -1.94
CA SER A 381 -20.43 1.96 -0.48
C SER A 381 -21.84 2.44 -0.09
N PRO A 382 -22.90 1.73 -0.50
CA PRO A 382 -24.29 2.15 -0.33
C PRO A 382 -24.70 2.42 1.12
N GLU A 383 -24.06 1.76 2.09
CA GLU A 383 -24.23 1.94 3.52
C GLU A 383 -23.92 3.37 3.98
N LEU A 384 -23.04 4.09 3.29
CA LEU A 384 -22.66 5.47 3.63
C LEU A 384 -23.66 6.51 3.11
N VAL A 385 -24.62 6.12 2.26
CA VAL A 385 -25.55 7.04 1.57
C VAL A 385 -27.01 6.74 1.91
N THR A 386 -27.30 5.90 2.90
CA THR A 386 -28.66 5.40 3.24
C THR A 386 -29.75 6.48 3.24
N PHE A 387 -29.55 7.62 3.91
CA PHE A 387 -30.53 8.72 3.96
C PHE A 387 -30.52 9.65 2.73
N LEU A 388 -29.44 9.65 1.94
CA LEU A 388 -29.30 10.40 0.69
C LEU A 388 -29.62 9.55 -0.54
N ARG A 389 -29.92 8.26 -0.39
CA ARG A 389 -30.24 7.34 -1.48
C ARG A 389 -31.38 7.84 -2.39
N PRO A 390 -32.45 8.50 -1.90
CA PRO A 390 -33.44 9.11 -2.77
C PRO A 390 -32.83 10.14 -3.73
N ILE A 391 -31.87 10.94 -3.25
CA ILE A 391 -31.16 11.95 -4.05
C ILE A 391 -30.18 11.27 -5.03
N ALA A 392 -29.47 10.23 -4.57
CA ALA A 392 -28.55 9.46 -5.42
C ALA A 392 -29.25 8.79 -6.62
N ASN A 393 -30.50 8.36 -6.40
CA ASN A 393 -31.33 7.71 -7.42
C ASN A 393 -32.02 8.70 -8.38
N ILE A 394 -31.97 10.01 -8.12
CA ILE A 394 -32.41 11.02 -9.09
C ILE A 394 -31.41 11.00 -10.25
N SER A 395 -31.68 10.14 -11.23
CA SER A 395 -31.00 10.16 -12.50
C SER A 395 -31.80 11.02 -13.46
N PHE A 396 -31.26 12.19 -13.82
CA PHE A 396 -31.76 12.96 -14.97
C PHE A 396 -31.40 12.25 -16.29
N GLY A 397 -31.49 10.91 -16.36
CA GLY A 397 -31.09 10.08 -17.50
C GLY A 397 -29.58 9.92 -17.71
N PHE A 398 -28.71 10.57 -16.91
CA PHE A 398 -27.26 10.50 -17.08
C PHE A 398 -26.61 9.34 -16.32
N SER A 399 -25.74 8.59 -17.01
CA SER A 399 -24.88 7.56 -16.38
C SER A 399 -23.80 8.20 -15.50
N LEU A 400 -23.27 7.43 -14.53
CA LEU A 400 -22.18 7.89 -13.65
C LEU A 400 -20.95 8.33 -14.47
N VAL A 401 -20.63 7.56 -15.52
CA VAL A 401 -19.54 7.87 -16.45
C VAL A 401 -19.74 9.21 -17.16
N SER A 402 -20.96 9.50 -17.63
CA SER A 402 -21.26 10.77 -18.31
C SER A 402 -21.11 11.97 -17.38
N ILE A 403 -21.55 11.85 -16.12
CA ILE A 403 -21.42 12.92 -15.12
C ILE A 403 -19.93 13.18 -14.82
N ALA A 404 -19.14 12.13 -14.62
CA ALA A 404 -17.69 12.24 -14.40
C ALA A 404 -16.97 12.93 -15.58
N ARG A 405 -17.27 12.51 -16.82
CA ARG A 405 -16.70 13.11 -18.04
C ARG A 405 -17.07 14.58 -18.18
N PHE A 406 -18.33 14.92 -17.92
CA PHE A 406 -18.79 16.31 -17.93
C PHE A 406 -18.03 17.16 -16.91
N LEU A 407 -17.84 16.63 -15.70
CA LEU A 407 -17.10 17.31 -14.64
C LEU A 407 -15.62 17.52 -15.01
N TYR A 408 -14.94 16.50 -15.54
CA TYR A 408 -13.55 16.64 -16.00
C TYR A 408 -13.41 17.63 -17.15
N LEU A 409 -14.35 17.61 -18.10
CA LEU A 409 -14.38 18.59 -19.18
C LEU A 409 -14.53 20.02 -18.64
N LEU A 410 -15.45 20.24 -17.70
CA LEU A 410 -15.66 21.55 -17.10
C LEU A 410 -14.41 22.03 -16.33
N LEU A 411 -13.79 21.15 -15.55
CA LEU A 411 -12.52 21.44 -14.85
C LEU A 411 -11.40 21.79 -15.83
N ALA A 412 -11.29 21.06 -16.94
CA ALA A 412 -10.29 21.30 -17.98
C ALA A 412 -10.52 22.65 -18.69
N ILE A 413 -11.77 22.94 -19.08
CA ILE A 413 -12.15 24.22 -19.71
C ILE A 413 -11.83 25.39 -18.78
N LEU A 414 -12.19 25.29 -17.50
CA LEU A 414 -11.91 26.36 -16.54
C LEU A 414 -10.40 26.51 -16.31
N SER A 415 -9.66 25.42 -16.16
CA SER A 415 -8.20 25.49 -15.96
C SER A 415 -7.50 26.12 -17.17
N TRP A 416 -7.79 25.62 -18.38
CA TRP A 416 -7.16 26.10 -19.60
C TRP A 416 -7.64 27.49 -20.03
N GLY A 417 -8.92 27.78 -19.83
CA GLY A 417 -9.52 29.08 -20.13
C GLY A 417 -8.88 30.21 -19.31
N ASN A 418 -8.59 29.97 -18.03
CA ASN A 418 -7.88 30.96 -17.20
C ASN A 418 -6.45 31.19 -17.70
N ILE A 419 -5.74 30.13 -18.07
CA ILE A 419 -4.37 30.22 -18.62
C ILE A 419 -4.36 31.01 -19.94
N LEU A 420 -5.25 30.67 -20.87
CA LEU A 420 -5.40 31.35 -22.15
C LEU A 420 -5.76 32.82 -21.96
N ALA A 421 -6.68 33.13 -21.03
CA ALA A 421 -7.06 34.51 -20.75
C ALA A 421 -5.85 35.36 -20.33
N ARG A 422 -4.99 34.87 -19.45
CA ARG A 422 -3.78 35.62 -19.07
C ARG A 422 -2.81 35.80 -20.23
N TYR A 423 -2.61 34.77 -21.04
CA TYR A 423 -1.73 34.87 -22.21
C TYR A 423 -2.24 35.91 -23.23
N ILE A 424 -3.56 35.96 -23.45
CA ILE A 424 -4.18 36.89 -24.42
C ILE A 424 -4.17 38.32 -23.91
N TYR A 425 -4.54 38.55 -22.65
CA TYR A 425 -4.71 39.90 -22.13
C TYR A 425 -3.39 40.57 -21.67
N ASN A 426 -2.29 39.80 -21.58
CA ASN A 426 -0.93 40.25 -21.23
C ASN A 426 -0.87 41.34 -20.15
N ASP A 427 -1.76 41.21 -19.15
CA ASP A 427 -2.01 42.24 -18.15
C ASP A 427 -1.49 41.74 -16.80
N THR A 428 -0.30 42.22 -16.45
CA THR A 428 0.39 41.91 -15.19
C THR A 428 -0.33 42.47 -13.96
N SER A 429 -1.38 43.28 -14.13
CA SER A 429 -2.21 43.76 -13.02
C SER A 429 -3.23 42.72 -12.53
N ARG A 430 -3.43 41.63 -13.28
CA ARG A 430 -4.34 40.54 -12.90
C ARG A 430 -3.75 39.63 -11.82
N PRO A 431 -4.59 39.05 -10.95
CA PRO A 431 -4.12 38.21 -9.86
C PRO A 431 -3.67 36.83 -10.32
N ASP A 432 -2.92 36.19 -9.43
CA ASP A 432 -2.26 34.90 -9.63
C ASP A 432 -3.25 33.83 -10.11
N ILE A 433 -2.85 33.11 -11.16
CA ILE A 433 -3.65 32.01 -11.71
C ILE A 433 -3.39 30.73 -10.94
N THR A 434 -2.19 30.55 -10.40
CA THR A 434 -1.83 29.32 -9.68
C THR A 434 -2.79 29.00 -8.52
N PRO A 435 -3.26 29.96 -7.69
CA PRO A 435 -4.32 29.70 -6.71
C PRO A 435 -5.66 29.26 -7.30
N ILE A 436 -6.04 29.71 -8.49
CA ILE A 436 -7.27 29.26 -9.18
C ILE A 436 -7.10 27.80 -9.61
N ILE A 437 -5.98 27.48 -10.28
CA ILE A 437 -5.68 26.11 -10.71
C ILE A 437 -5.58 25.19 -9.50
N HIS A 438 -4.97 25.63 -8.39
CA HIS A 438 -4.94 24.90 -7.13
C HIS A 438 -6.35 24.56 -6.63
N ASN A 439 -7.27 25.52 -6.57
CA ASN A 439 -8.64 25.27 -6.11
C ASN A 439 -9.42 24.33 -7.06
N LEU A 440 -9.22 24.45 -8.39
CA LEU A 440 -9.83 23.53 -9.35
C LEU A 440 -9.26 22.11 -9.22
N LEU A 441 -7.95 21.99 -9.00
CA LEU A 441 -7.28 20.73 -8.72
C LEU A 441 -7.81 20.11 -7.42
N VAL A 442 -8.05 20.90 -6.37
CA VAL A 442 -8.63 20.40 -5.11
C VAL A 442 -10.02 19.82 -5.34
N LEU A 443 -10.83 20.43 -6.20
CA LEU A 443 -12.13 19.87 -6.56
C LEU A 443 -11.98 18.56 -7.36
N LEU A 444 -10.99 18.46 -8.26
CA LEU A 444 -10.64 17.19 -8.90
C LEU A 444 -10.25 16.13 -7.86
N LEU A 445 -9.42 16.51 -6.88
CA LEU A 445 -8.99 15.62 -5.80
C LEU A 445 -10.17 15.16 -4.93
N PHE A 446 -11.18 16.00 -4.67
CA PHE A 446 -12.40 15.58 -3.98
C PHE A 446 -13.16 14.50 -4.77
N THR A 447 -13.13 14.57 -6.10
CA THR A 447 -13.78 13.55 -6.95
C THR A 447 -13.05 12.22 -6.95
N GLN A 448 -11.72 12.23 -6.72
CA GLN A 448 -10.86 11.05 -6.73
C GLN A 448 -10.60 10.45 -5.35
N ALA A 449 -10.90 11.18 -4.27
CA ALA A 449 -10.77 10.70 -2.91
C ALA A 449 -12.02 9.90 -2.49
N ARG A 450 -11.85 8.95 -1.57
CA ARG A 450 -12.98 8.31 -0.86
C ARG A 450 -13.77 9.35 -0.05
N ILE A 451 -15.05 9.10 0.17
CA ILE A 451 -15.98 10.08 0.75
C ILE A 451 -15.58 10.47 2.19
N GLU A 452 -15.12 9.50 2.97
CA GLU A 452 -14.62 9.64 4.34
C GLU A 452 -13.35 10.50 4.44
N ASN A 453 -12.64 10.67 3.33
CA ASN A 453 -11.38 11.40 3.26
C ASN A 453 -11.54 12.85 2.77
N ILE A 454 -12.71 13.23 2.21
CA ILE A 454 -12.98 14.61 1.78
C ILE A 454 -12.87 15.62 2.94
N PRO A 455 -13.39 15.34 4.15
CA PRO A 455 -13.19 16.26 5.28
C PRO A 455 -11.73 16.41 5.70
N LEU A 456 -10.88 15.38 5.53
CA LEU A 456 -9.45 15.50 5.79
C LEU A 456 -8.76 16.42 4.78
N LEU A 457 -9.16 16.39 3.50
CA LEU A 457 -8.66 17.34 2.50
C LEU A 457 -9.07 18.79 2.83
N LEU A 458 -10.25 19.01 3.43
CA LEU A 458 -10.61 20.32 3.98
C LEU A 458 -9.66 20.76 5.12
N ILE A 459 -9.24 19.83 6.00
CA ILE A 459 -8.23 20.13 7.02
C ILE A 459 -6.91 20.52 6.36
N PHE A 460 -6.46 19.81 5.31
CA PHE A 460 -5.26 20.19 4.57
C PHE A 460 -5.38 21.57 3.91
N GLU A 461 -6.57 21.93 3.44
CA GLU A 461 -6.84 23.26 2.92
C GLU A 461 -6.71 24.36 3.97
N ILE A 462 -7.28 24.14 5.15
CA ILE A 462 -7.14 25.06 6.28
C ILE A 462 -5.66 25.17 6.68
N MET A 463 -4.94 24.05 6.73
CA MET A 463 -3.49 24.04 7.01
C MET A 463 -2.70 24.82 5.96
N SER A 464 -3.00 24.66 4.67
CA SER A 464 -2.37 25.40 3.57
C SER A 464 -2.58 26.92 3.71
N VAL A 465 -3.81 27.34 4.04
CA VAL A 465 -4.11 28.76 4.30
C VAL A 465 -3.30 29.28 5.49
N ILE A 466 -3.27 28.55 6.60
CA ILE A 466 -2.49 28.94 7.80
C ILE A 466 -0.99 29.04 7.47
N LEU A 467 -0.43 28.05 6.77
CA LEU A 467 0.97 28.05 6.34
C LEU A 467 1.30 29.27 5.48
N SER A 468 0.37 29.70 4.63
CA SER A 468 0.57 30.86 3.74
C SER A 468 0.71 32.19 4.49
N HIS A 469 0.34 32.26 5.78
CA HIS A 469 0.53 33.43 6.66
C HIS A 469 1.84 33.39 7.45
N ILE A 470 2.64 32.33 7.30
CA ILE A 470 3.94 32.18 7.97
C ILE A 470 5.04 32.46 6.94
N ASP A 471 5.94 33.39 7.27
CA ASP A 471 7.09 33.72 6.40
C ASP A 471 8.19 32.65 6.49
N LEU A 472 7.97 31.55 5.77
CA LEU A 472 8.93 30.44 5.61
C LEU A 472 9.95 30.73 4.50
N ASN A 473 11.19 30.28 4.69
CA ASN A 473 12.21 30.30 3.62
C ASN A 473 12.06 29.09 2.67
N ILE A 474 12.83 29.07 1.56
CA ILE A 474 12.75 28.00 0.54
C ILE A 474 12.95 26.60 1.16
N ILE A 475 13.95 26.44 2.03
CA ILE A 475 14.26 25.15 2.67
C ILE A 475 13.12 24.73 3.59
N GLU A 476 12.52 25.68 4.31
CA GLU A 476 11.40 25.43 5.22
C GLU A 476 10.12 25.07 4.47
N ILE A 477 9.82 25.74 3.37
CA ILE A 477 8.72 25.38 2.48
C ILE A 477 8.96 23.99 1.91
N THR A 478 10.18 23.69 1.46
CA THR A 478 10.52 22.39 0.86
C THR A 478 10.40 21.26 1.88
N THR A 479 10.95 21.45 3.08
CA THR A 479 10.87 20.48 4.18
C THR A 479 9.42 20.27 4.60
N THR A 480 8.66 21.35 4.78
CA THR A 480 7.23 21.27 5.15
C THR A 480 6.43 20.55 4.07
N CYS A 481 6.66 20.87 2.79
CA CYS A 481 6.00 20.24 1.65
C CYS A 481 6.29 18.74 1.63
N LEU A 482 7.56 18.33 1.69
CA LEU A 482 7.97 16.92 1.69
C LEU A 482 7.29 16.13 2.82
N LEU A 483 7.36 16.65 4.05
CA LEU A 483 6.81 15.98 5.22
C LEU A 483 5.29 15.85 5.12
N LEU A 484 4.61 16.88 4.64
CA LEU A 484 3.16 16.84 4.44
C LEU A 484 2.76 15.96 3.26
N GLN A 485 3.56 15.86 2.20
CA GLN A 485 3.32 14.90 1.11
C GLN A 485 3.30 13.47 1.66
N HIS A 486 4.36 13.04 2.36
CA HIS A 486 4.41 11.69 2.92
C HIS A 486 3.37 11.46 4.02
N MET A 487 3.20 12.40 4.96
CA MET A 487 2.20 12.27 6.02
C MET A 487 0.78 12.15 5.44
N SER A 488 0.43 13.00 4.47
CA SER A 488 -0.90 12.97 3.86
C SER A 488 -1.20 11.66 3.13
N PHE A 489 -0.20 11.07 2.46
CA PHE A 489 -0.34 9.74 1.82
C PHE A 489 -0.77 8.68 2.85
N TYR A 490 -0.10 8.60 3.99
CA TYR A 490 -0.45 7.61 5.02
C TYR A 490 -1.76 7.92 5.74
N THR A 491 -2.03 9.19 6.07
CA THR A 491 -3.27 9.57 6.78
C THR A 491 -4.53 9.42 5.94
N LEU A 492 -4.42 9.38 4.61
CA LEU A 492 -5.51 9.08 3.69
C LEU A 492 -5.77 7.57 3.51
N GLY A 493 -5.03 6.70 4.20
CA GLY A 493 -5.21 5.24 4.15
C GLY A 493 -4.12 4.49 3.38
N GLY A 494 -3.14 5.19 2.79
CA GLY A 494 -2.03 4.55 2.08
C GLY A 494 -1.08 3.80 3.01
N SER A 495 -0.45 2.74 2.51
CA SER A 495 0.63 2.02 3.19
C SER A 495 1.69 1.56 2.18
N ASN A 496 2.71 0.83 2.63
CA ASN A 496 3.67 0.20 1.73
C ASN A 496 3.23 -1.18 1.22
N ALA A 497 2.03 -1.66 1.59
CA ALA A 497 1.46 -2.91 1.11
C ALA A 497 0.66 -2.68 -0.19
N ILE A 498 0.79 -3.61 -1.15
CA ILE A 498 0.06 -3.55 -2.44
C ILE A 498 -1.46 -3.54 -2.20
N SER A 499 -1.93 -4.24 -1.16
CA SER A 499 -3.35 -4.27 -0.78
C SER A 499 -3.91 -2.94 -0.27
N SER A 500 -3.08 -1.92 -0.07
CA SER A 500 -3.54 -0.58 0.26
C SER A 500 -3.82 0.30 -0.97
N ILE A 501 -3.53 -0.17 -2.18
CA ILE A 501 -3.87 0.56 -3.41
C ILE A 501 -5.38 0.53 -3.60
N ASP A 502 -6.01 1.70 -3.51
CA ASP A 502 -7.45 1.86 -3.71
C ASP A 502 -7.79 1.95 -5.20
N LEU A 503 -8.63 1.03 -5.67
CA LEU A 503 -9.11 0.97 -7.05
C LEU A 503 -10.54 1.50 -7.21
N SER A 504 -11.26 1.80 -6.12
CA SER A 504 -12.67 2.24 -6.17
C SER A 504 -12.88 3.49 -7.03
N ASN A 505 -11.92 4.41 -7.01
CA ASN A 505 -11.99 5.66 -7.78
C ASN A 505 -11.27 5.60 -9.14
N ALA A 506 -10.61 4.48 -9.47
CA ALA A 506 -9.78 4.35 -10.67
C ALA A 506 -10.58 4.32 -11.99
N TYR A 507 -11.89 4.03 -11.92
CA TYR A 507 -12.78 3.92 -13.07
C TYR A 507 -13.72 5.12 -13.24
N ASN A 508 -13.55 6.17 -12.43
CA ASN A 508 -14.37 7.37 -12.52
C ASN A 508 -14.27 7.99 -13.93
N GLY A 509 -15.35 7.91 -14.72
CA GLY A 509 -15.39 8.41 -16.11
C GLY A 509 -14.89 7.44 -17.20
N ILE A 510 -14.55 6.20 -16.84
CA ILE A 510 -14.06 5.16 -17.75
C ILE A 510 -15.14 4.08 -17.91
N ASN A 511 -15.52 3.77 -19.15
CA ASN A 511 -16.53 2.75 -19.47
C ASN A 511 -15.93 1.39 -19.87
N ASN A 512 -14.73 1.40 -20.48
CA ASN A 512 -14.02 0.20 -20.92
C ASN A 512 -12.62 0.21 -20.30
N PHE A 513 -12.11 -0.98 -19.94
CA PHE A 513 -10.78 -1.10 -19.37
C PHE A 513 -9.72 -0.47 -20.30
N ASN A 514 -8.99 0.50 -19.77
CA ASN A 514 -7.85 1.15 -20.42
C ASN A 514 -6.74 1.30 -19.39
N VAL A 515 -5.67 0.51 -19.56
CA VAL A 515 -4.55 0.42 -18.59
C VAL A 515 -3.98 1.80 -18.26
N PHE A 516 -3.82 2.68 -19.26
CA PHE A 516 -3.23 4.01 -19.06
C PHE A 516 -4.17 4.94 -18.30
N ALA A 517 -5.44 5.04 -18.71
CA ALA A 517 -6.40 5.91 -18.05
C ALA A 517 -6.70 5.46 -16.62
N VAL A 518 -6.90 4.15 -16.41
CA VAL A 518 -7.09 3.55 -15.08
C VAL A 518 -5.84 3.74 -14.22
N GLY A 519 -4.65 3.56 -14.79
CA GLY A 519 -3.38 3.78 -14.08
C GLY A 519 -3.20 5.22 -13.60
N ILE A 520 -3.52 6.21 -14.45
CA ILE A 520 -3.47 7.63 -14.07
C ILE A 520 -4.47 7.94 -12.96
N LEU A 521 -5.72 7.49 -13.07
CA LEU A 521 -6.74 7.74 -12.06
C LEU A 521 -6.43 7.02 -10.74
N THR A 522 -5.91 5.79 -10.80
CA THR A 522 -5.41 5.06 -9.62
C THR A 522 -4.28 5.84 -8.94
N PHE A 523 -3.34 6.39 -9.70
CA PHE A 523 -2.29 7.22 -9.12
C PHE A 523 -2.87 8.48 -8.47
N ILE A 524 -3.75 9.21 -9.16
CA ILE A 524 -4.35 10.44 -8.62
C ILE A 524 -5.17 10.16 -7.35
N SER A 525 -5.97 9.09 -7.32
CA SER A 525 -6.78 8.73 -6.15
C SER A 525 -5.90 8.40 -4.94
N ASN A 526 -4.86 7.60 -5.12
CA ASN A 526 -3.97 7.15 -4.05
C ASN A 526 -2.95 8.24 -3.61
N TRP A 527 -2.54 9.14 -4.52
CA TRP A 527 -1.62 10.25 -4.23
C TRP A 527 -2.33 11.60 -4.05
N THR A 528 -3.63 11.59 -3.72
CA THR A 528 -4.44 12.79 -3.51
C THR A 528 -3.76 13.82 -2.60
N GLY A 529 -3.30 13.39 -1.41
CA GLY A 529 -2.59 14.24 -0.45
C GLY A 529 -1.25 14.80 -0.97
N PRO A 530 -0.33 13.95 -1.46
CA PRO A 530 0.91 14.42 -2.07
C PRO A 530 0.73 15.42 -3.23
N ILE A 531 -0.24 15.17 -4.11
CA ILE A 531 -0.58 16.07 -5.23
C ILE A 531 -1.08 17.42 -4.69
N PHE A 532 -1.97 17.39 -3.69
CA PHE A 532 -2.46 18.59 -2.99
C PHE A 532 -1.29 19.44 -2.47
N TRP A 533 -0.38 18.83 -1.71
CA TRP A 533 0.73 19.55 -1.07
C TRP A 533 1.77 20.07 -2.06
N THR A 534 1.93 19.42 -3.21
CA THR A 534 2.77 19.93 -4.31
C THR A 534 2.20 21.23 -4.86
N SER A 535 0.89 21.25 -5.14
CA SER A 535 0.21 22.44 -5.66
C SER A 535 0.20 23.58 -4.62
N ALA A 536 -0.11 23.27 -3.36
CA ALA A 536 -0.08 24.23 -2.26
C ALA A 536 1.31 24.86 -2.07
N ALA A 537 2.38 24.06 -2.10
CA ALA A 537 3.75 24.56 -1.97
C ALA A 537 4.12 25.53 -3.09
N ASN A 538 3.71 25.25 -4.34
CA ASN A 538 3.98 26.14 -5.47
C ASN A 538 3.37 27.53 -5.27
N THR A 539 2.19 27.65 -4.66
CA THR A 539 1.61 28.98 -4.32
C THR A 539 2.52 29.79 -3.38
N MET A 540 3.23 29.13 -2.47
CA MET A 540 4.17 29.79 -1.56
C MET A 540 5.52 30.08 -2.23
N LEU A 541 6.01 29.19 -3.10
CA LEU A 541 7.26 29.39 -3.85
C LEU A 541 7.17 30.58 -4.81
N ILE A 542 6.03 30.76 -5.49
CA ILE A 542 5.76 31.92 -6.35
C ILE A 542 5.88 33.23 -5.56
N ARG A 543 5.33 33.27 -4.33
CA ARG A 543 5.44 34.45 -3.46
C ARG A 543 6.90 34.78 -3.12
N LEU A 544 7.73 33.77 -2.84
CA LEU A 544 9.17 33.98 -2.60
C LEU A 544 9.88 34.48 -3.84
N HIS A 545 9.56 33.94 -5.01
CA HIS A 545 10.15 34.39 -6.27
C HIS A 545 9.84 35.87 -6.55
N ARG A 546 8.58 36.28 -6.36
CA ARG A 546 8.18 37.69 -6.51
C ARG A 546 8.79 38.64 -5.48
N ARG A 547 9.22 38.14 -4.32
CA ARG A 547 10.03 38.89 -3.35
C ARG A 547 11.49 39.07 -3.81
N GLY A 548 11.83 38.67 -5.04
CA GLY A 548 13.16 38.84 -5.64
C GLY A 548 14.10 37.67 -5.42
N GLN A 549 13.62 36.51 -4.95
CA GLN A 549 14.49 35.33 -4.79
C GLN A 549 14.70 34.62 -6.14
N GLU A 550 15.97 34.39 -6.47
CA GLU A 550 16.38 33.69 -7.67
C GLU A 550 16.42 32.17 -7.49
N ASN A 551 16.20 31.42 -8.58
CA ASN A 551 16.31 29.96 -8.64
C ASN A 551 15.47 29.21 -7.59
N VAL A 552 14.33 29.78 -7.16
CA VAL A 552 13.47 29.24 -6.10
C VAL A 552 13.00 27.82 -6.42
N PHE A 553 12.43 27.61 -7.61
CA PHE A 553 11.92 26.31 -8.03
C PHE A 553 13.03 25.27 -8.18
N THR A 554 14.16 25.66 -8.80
CA THR A 554 15.32 24.78 -8.97
C THR A 554 15.88 24.31 -7.63
N LYS A 555 16.01 25.20 -6.64
CA LYS A 555 16.47 24.86 -5.28
C LYS A 555 15.49 23.93 -4.56
N HIS A 556 14.20 24.20 -4.69
CA HIS A 556 13.14 23.36 -4.12
C HIS A 556 13.21 21.93 -4.68
N VAL A 557 13.25 21.79 -6.00
CA VAL A 557 13.32 20.50 -6.70
C VAL A 557 14.63 19.76 -6.41
N ALA A 558 15.77 20.46 -6.35
CA ALA A 558 17.06 19.83 -6.04
C ALA A 558 17.04 19.15 -4.66
N LEU A 559 16.45 19.80 -3.65
CA LEU A 559 16.28 19.24 -2.31
C LEU A 559 15.30 18.05 -2.29
N LEU A 560 14.18 18.12 -3.02
CA LEU A 560 13.26 16.97 -3.14
C LEU A 560 13.92 15.78 -3.84
N THR A 561 14.69 16.06 -4.90
CA THR A 561 15.45 15.04 -5.66
C THR A 561 16.49 14.37 -4.77
N LEU A 562 17.16 15.14 -3.91
CA LEU A 562 18.11 14.60 -2.93
C LEU A 562 17.43 13.58 -2.01
N VAL A 563 16.28 13.92 -1.41
CA VAL A 563 15.54 13.02 -0.52
C VAL A 563 15.16 11.73 -1.25
N LEU A 564 14.61 11.84 -2.46
CA LEU A 564 14.19 10.69 -3.25
C LEU A 564 15.37 9.79 -3.63
N SER A 565 16.45 10.37 -4.16
CA SER A 565 17.64 9.61 -4.55
C SER A 565 18.28 8.89 -3.36
N ASN A 566 18.24 9.51 -2.18
CA ASN A 566 18.68 8.87 -0.94
C ASN A 566 17.77 7.69 -0.57
N SER A 567 16.45 7.88 -0.57
CA SER A 567 15.50 6.80 -0.31
C SER A 567 15.68 5.64 -1.27
N LEU A 568 15.88 5.91 -2.57
CA LEU A 568 16.09 4.89 -3.61
C LEU A 568 17.40 4.12 -3.42
N PHE A 569 18.48 4.82 -3.09
CA PHE A 569 19.77 4.19 -2.81
C PHE A 569 19.67 3.26 -1.59
N PHE A 570 19.09 3.74 -0.50
CA PHE A 570 18.99 2.96 0.74
C PHE A 570 18.04 1.76 0.62
N ILE A 571 16.88 1.89 -0.06
CA ILE A 571 16.01 0.72 -0.28
C ILE A 571 16.67 -0.31 -1.21
N MET A 572 17.41 0.13 -2.24
CA MET A 572 18.16 -0.79 -3.12
C MET A 572 19.26 -1.51 -2.34
N ALA A 573 20.02 -0.79 -1.51
CA ALA A 573 21.02 -1.37 -0.63
C ALA A 573 20.40 -2.38 0.35
N ALA A 574 19.25 -2.04 0.94
CA ALA A 574 18.51 -2.93 1.84
C ALA A 574 18.02 -4.20 1.12
N CYS A 575 17.43 -4.09 -0.07
CA CYS A 575 17.00 -5.25 -0.87
C CYS A 575 18.17 -6.20 -1.18
N ILE A 576 19.38 -5.68 -1.43
CA ILE A 576 20.58 -6.50 -1.69
C ILE A 576 21.10 -7.15 -0.41
N ALA A 577 21.20 -6.37 0.67
CA ALA A 577 21.69 -6.84 1.97
C ALA A 577 20.77 -7.89 2.58
N LEU A 578 19.46 -7.72 2.41
CA LEU A 578 18.39 -8.53 3.02
C LEU A 578 17.68 -9.45 2.01
N ARG A 579 18.32 -9.75 0.86
CA ARG A 579 17.74 -10.62 -0.18
C ARG A 579 17.31 -12.01 0.31
N SER A 580 17.97 -12.53 1.34
CA SER A 580 17.66 -13.84 1.95
C SER A 580 16.75 -13.71 3.19
N HIS A 581 16.24 -12.51 3.48
CA HIS A 581 15.37 -12.26 4.61
C HIS A 581 13.96 -12.75 4.33
N LEU A 582 13.30 -13.30 5.34
CA LEU A 582 11.96 -13.89 5.26
C LEU A 582 10.91 -12.95 4.61
N PHE A 583 11.02 -11.65 4.89
CA PHE A 583 10.07 -10.63 4.44
C PHE A 583 10.49 -9.90 3.14
N ILE A 584 11.43 -10.44 2.36
CA ILE A 584 11.89 -9.82 1.10
C ILE A 584 10.73 -9.58 0.12
N TRP A 585 9.79 -10.50 0.03
CA TRP A 585 8.64 -10.42 -0.89
C TRP A 585 7.44 -9.68 -0.33
N THR A 586 7.18 -9.79 0.97
CA THR A 586 5.98 -9.20 1.58
C THR A 586 6.19 -7.74 2.01
N VAL A 587 7.43 -7.30 2.22
CA VAL A 587 7.74 -5.96 2.76
C VAL A 587 8.65 -5.18 1.82
N PHE A 588 9.84 -5.71 1.51
CA PHE A 588 10.87 -4.96 0.76
C PHE A 588 10.48 -4.76 -0.71
N SER A 589 9.99 -5.80 -1.38
CA SER A 589 9.56 -5.72 -2.78
C SER A 589 8.40 -4.74 -2.97
N PRO A 590 7.28 -4.81 -2.22
CA PRO A 590 6.24 -3.78 -2.24
C PRO A 590 6.79 -2.37 -1.99
N ARG A 591 7.63 -2.18 -0.98
CA ARG A 591 8.23 -0.86 -0.70
C ARG A 591 9.09 -0.34 -1.86
N PHE A 592 9.80 -1.23 -2.54
CA PHE A 592 10.57 -0.89 -3.73
C PHE A 592 9.64 -0.45 -4.89
N LEU A 593 8.53 -1.16 -5.12
CA LEU A 593 7.50 -0.75 -6.09
C LEU A 593 6.88 0.60 -5.73
N TYR A 594 6.59 0.86 -4.45
CA TYR A 594 6.16 2.18 -3.99
C TYR A 594 7.22 3.25 -4.26
N SER A 595 8.51 2.93 -4.18
CA SER A 595 9.58 3.86 -4.54
C SER A 595 9.55 4.24 -6.03
N LEU A 596 9.11 3.33 -6.91
CA LEU A 596 8.86 3.65 -8.32
C LEU A 596 7.70 4.63 -8.47
N ALA A 597 6.59 4.41 -7.76
CA ALA A 597 5.46 5.34 -7.76
C ALA A 597 5.83 6.73 -7.20
N TRP A 598 6.61 6.78 -6.11
CA TRP A 598 7.13 8.02 -5.54
C TRP A 598 8.12 8.74 -6.47
N SER A 599 8.94 8.01 -7.23
CA SER A 599 9.95 8.62 -8.13
C SER A 599 9.38 9.03 -9.49
N LEU A 600 8.72 8.11 -10.19
CA LEU A 600 8.17 8.37 -11.53
C LEU A 600 6.87 9.16 -11.45
N GLY A 601 5.92 8.71 -10.63
CA GLY A 601 4.64 9.38 -10.46
C GLY A 601 4.78 10.70 -9.70
N GLN A 602 5.09 10.62 -8.40
CA GLN A 602 5.05 11.80 -7.54
C GLN A 602 6.19 12.78 -7.83
N HIS A 603 7.42 12.33 -8.00
CA HIS A 603 8.51 13.28 -8.21
C HIS A 603 8.58 13.78 -9.67
N THR A 604 8.58 12.88 -10.64
CA THR A 604 8.77 13.27 -12.05
C THR A 604 7.51 13.90 -12.65
N CYS A 605 6.34 13.28 -12.51
CA CYS A 605 5.12 13.85 -13.08
C CYS A 605 4.55 14.99 -12.23
N VAL A 606 4.55 14.87 -10.89
CA VAL A 606 3.87 15.84 -10.01
C VAL A 606 4.81 16.96 -9.53
N ASN A 607 5.89 16.66 -8.80
CA ASN A 607 6.80 17.71 -8.28
C ASN A 607 7.51 18.47 -9.42
N LEU A 608 8.04 17.74 -10.40
CA LEU A 608 8.69 18.31 -11.58
C LEU A 608 7.67 18.78 -12.60
N GLY A 609 6.84 17.89 -13.18
CA GLY A 609 5.90 18.26 -14.24
C GLY A 609 4.85 19.29 -13.83
N LEU A 610 3.91 18.91 -12.96
CA LEU A 610 2.85 19.80 -12.48
C LEU A 610 3.43 21.01 -11.72
N GLY A 611 4.40 20.80 -10.83
CA GLY A 611 5.03 21.88 -10.09
C GLY A 611 5.70 22.92 -10.99
N TYR A 612 6.48 22.48 -11.98
CA TYR A 612 7.12 23.38 -12.93
C TYR A 612 6.09 24.13 -13.77
N PHE A 613 5.04 23.44 -14.23
CA PHE A 613 3.95 24.06 -14.98
C PHE A 613 3.29 25.18 -14.16
N LEU A 614 2.91 24.90 -12.90
CA LEU A 614 2.29 25.88 -12.02
C LEU A 614 3.21 27.07 -11.71
N PHE A 615 4.51 26.83 -11.58
CA PHE A 615 5.50 27.88 -11.34
C PHE A 615 5.75 28.73 -12.60
N ARG A 616 5.84 28.10 -13.78
CA ARG A 616 6.17 28.76 -15.05
C ARG A 616 4.99 29.55 -15.63
N VAL A 617 3.77 29.04 -15.54
CA VAL A 617 2.56 29.75 -16.00
C VAL A 617 2.43 31.12 -15.33
N GLU A 618 2.98 31.26 -14.13
CA GLU A 618 2.97 32.51 -13.37
C GLU A 618 4.14 33.46 -13.72
N ASN A 619 5.24 32.92 -14.29
CA ASN A 619 6.50 33.64 -14.54
C ASN A 619 6.78 33.98 -16.01
N ASN A 620 6.19 33.26 -16.96
CA ASN A 620 6.49 33.39 -18.41
C ASN A 620 5.62 34.42 -19.15
N THR A 621 5.06 35.37 -18.40
CA THR A 621 4.30 36.55 -18.83
C THR A 621 4.65 37.65 -17.87
#